data_AF-A0A4Q3KP43-F1
#
_entry.id   AF-A0A4Q3KP43-F1
#
_cell.length_a   1.000
_cell.length_b   1.000
_cell.length_c   1.000
_cell.angle_alpha   90.00
_cell.angle_beta   90.00
_cell.angle_gamma   90.00
#
_symmetry.space_group_name_H-M   'P 1'
#
loop_
_entity.id
_entity.type
_entity.pdbx_description
1 polymer ?
#
loop_
_entity_poly.entity_id
_entity_poly.type
_entity_poly.pdbx_seq_one_letter_code
_entity_poly.pdbx_strand_id
1 'polypeptide(L)'
;MSFKKKLDRSLLSVAVVGILVALNVVGLAVFKRLDLTRHRQYTLSDATLKALGGLRDPLTIRAYFSGDLPPPHATQARFVKDLLEEYYQHGHGKVAFEFIDPVADESSAEKEKKKDIKQDIFGRQIREATAMERELQTLGIPAVQVRVNQDDKLEVKRAYMGIVVQ
;
A
#
# COMPACT_ATOMS: atom_id res chain seq x y z
N MET A 1 27.51 -61.74 -28.75
CA MET A 1 26.29 -60.90 -28.81
C MET A 1 26.19 -59.80 -27.73
N SER A 2 27.21 -59.57 -26.88
CA SER A 2 27.13 -58.64 -25.72
C SER A 2 27.55 -57.18 -25.99
N PHE A 3 28.32 -56.93 -27.07
CA PHE A 3 28.87 -55.60 -27.36
C PHE A 3 27.80 -54.58 -27.80
N LYS A 4 26.82 -54.99 -28.62
CA LYS A 4 25.72 -54.10 -29.05
C LYS A 4 24.85 -53.65 -27.87
N LYS A 5 24.50 -54.56 -26.95
CA LYS A 5 23.73 -54.23 -25.73
C LYS A 5 24.45 -53.27 -24.78
N LYS A 6 25.79 -53.34 -24.68
CA LYS A 6 26.57 -52.38 -23.89
C LYS A 6 26.62 -51.01 -24.56
N LEU A 7 26.75 -50.97 -25.89
CA LEU A 7 26.73 -49.74 -26.67
C LEU A 7 25.37 -49.05 -26.58
N ASP A 8 24.27 -49.80 -26.69
CA ASP A 8 22.91 -49.28 -26.54
C ASP A 8 22.67 -48.71 -25.13
N ARG A 9 23.12 -49.42 -24.08
CA ARG A 9 23.03 -48.94 -22.69
C ARG A 9 23.87 -47.69 -22.44
N SER A 10 25.08 -47.62 -23.01
CA SER A 10 25.92 -46.42 -22.89
C SER A 10 25.32 -45.23 -23.64
N LEU A 11 24.70 -45.46 -24.80
CA LEU A 11 24.01 -44.45 -25.58
C LEU A 11 22.80 -43.91 -24.81
N LEU A 12 22.03 -44.80 -24.19
CA LEU A 12 20.89 -44.47 -23.35
C LEU A 12 21.31 -43.65 -22.12
N SER A 13 22.42 -44.02 -21.46
CA SER A 13 22.93 -43.23 -20.33
C SER A 13 23.41 -41.84 -20.74
N VAL A 14 24.07 -41.70 -21.89
CA VAL A 14 24.51 -40.38 -22.41
C VAL A 14 23.31 -39.53 -22.79
N ALA A 15 22.28 -40.13 -23.40
CA ALA A 15 21.03 -39.43 -23.71
C ALA A 15 20.31 -38.94 -22.45
N VAL A 16 20.22 -39.76 -21.40
CA VAL A 16 19.60 -39.38 -20.12
C VAL A 16 20.37 -38.24 -19.45
N VAL A 17 21.70 -38.34 -19.42
CA VAL A 17 22.55 -37.26 -18.87
C VAL A 17 22.40 -35.98 -19.69
N GLY A 18 22.37 -36.08 -21.02
CA GLY A 18 22.14 -34.95 -21.91
C GLY A 18 20.79 -34.26 -21.67
N ILE A 19 19.73 -35.04 -21.46
CA ILE A 19 18.39 -34.52 -21.11
C ILE A 19 18.42 -33.83 -19.75
N LEU A 20 19.08 -34.42 -18.74
CA LEU A 20 19.21 -33.80 -17.41
C LEU A 20 19.96 -32.47 -17.47
N VAL A 21 21.03 -32.40 -18.25
CA VAL A 21 21.79 -31.16 -18.47
C VAL A 21 20.93 -30.13 -19.22
N ALA A 22 20.21 -30.53 -20.26
CA ALA A 22 19.32 -29.63 -20.99
C ALA A 22 18.18 -29.09 -20.10
N LEU A 23 17.57 -29.95 -19.28
CA LEU A 23 16.57 -29.54 -18.28
C LEU A 23 17.15 -28.58 -17.25
N ASN A 24 18.39 -28.80 -16.82
CA ASN A 24 19.06 -27.90 -15.88
C ASN A 24 19.33 -26.52 -16.51
N VAL A 25 19.84 -26.49 -17.75
CA VAL A 25 20.09 -25.24 -18.49
C VAL A 25 18.79 -24.49 -18.79
N VAL A 26 17.73 -25.19 -19.18
CA VAL A 26 16.41 -24.59 -19.37
C VAL A 26 15.83 -24.10 -18.04
N GLY A 27 16.04 -24.84 -16.94
CA GLY A 27 15.67 -24.38 -15.60
C GLY A 27 16.40 -23.11 -15.15
N LEU A 28 17.68 -22.96 -15.53
CA LEU A 28 18.48 -21.76 -15.27
C LEU A 28 18.12 -20.59 -16.20
N ALA A 29 17.74 -20.86 -17.45
CA ALA A 29 17.38 -19.83 -18.43
C ALA A 29 15.93 -19.37 -18.28
N VAL A 30 15.03 -20.24 -17.83
CA VAL A 30 13.60 -19.98 -17.61
C VAL A 30 13.35 -19.70 -16.12
N PHE A 31 14.18 -18.85 -15.52
CA PHE A 31 13.73 -18.03 -14.37
C PHE A 31 12.83 -16.90 -14.87
N LYS A 32 11.81 -17.23 -15.65
CA LYS A 32 10.69 -16.31 -15.87
C LYS A 32 9.92 -16.33 -14.55
N ARG A 33 9.95 -15.23 -13.81
CA ARG A 33 9.08 -14.97 -12.66
C ARG A 33 7.62 -14.95 -13.16
N LEU A 34 7.05 -16.11 -13.45
CA LEU A 34 5.63 -16.29 -13.58
C LEU A 34 5.08 -16.29 -12.16
N ASP A 35 4.58 -15.12 -11.76
CA ASP A 35 3.84 -14.95 -10.53
C ASP A 35 2.56 -15.82 -10.63
N LEU A 36 2.63 -17.03 -10.08
CA LEU A 36 1.55 -18.03 -10.05
C LEU A 36 0.59 -17.79 -8.88
N THR A 37 0.61 -16.61 -8.25
CA THR A 37 -0.38 -16.28 -7.23
C THR A 37 -1.76 -16.13 -7.90
N ARG A 38 -2.64 -17.09 -7.61
CA ARG A 38 -3.98 -17.25 -8.22
C ARG A 38 -4.97 -16.13 -7.91
N HIS A 39 -4.52 -15.07 -7.24
CA HIS A 39 -5.43 -14.09 -6.70
C HIS A 39 -5.25 -12.66 -7.15
N ARG A 40 -4.14 -12.22 -7.78
CA ARG A 40 -4.00 -10.86 -8.38
C ARG A 40 -4.72 -9.73 -7.60
N GLN A 41 -4.80 -9.83 -6.27
CA GLN A 41 -5.66 -8.96 -5.45
C GLN A 41 -5.06 -7.55 -5.37
N TYR A 42 -3.79 -7.47 -5.76
CA TYR A 42 -2.90 -6.33 -5.82
C TYR A 42 -2.45 -6.12 -7.27
N THR A 43 -3.26 -6.51 -8.25
CA THR A 43 -2.98 -6.24 -9.65
C THR A 43 -4.16 -5.48 -10.23
N LEU A 44 -3.86 -4.41 -10.92
CA LEU A 44 -4.85 -3.63 -11.63
C LEU A 44 -5.69 -4.48 -12.58
N SER A 45 -7.01 -4.31 -12.52
CA SER A 45 -7.90 -4.92 -13.49
C SER A 45 -7.66 -4.32 -14.88
N ASP A 46 -7.90 -5.09 -15.95
CA ASP A 46 -7.79 -4.59 -17.32
C ASP A 46 -8.68 -3.37 -17.57
N ALA A 47 -9.81 -3.25 -16.86
CA ALA A 47 -10.68 -2.09 -16.91
C ALA A 47 -10.01 -0.85 -16.29
N THR A 48 -9.31 -1.01 -15.17
CA THR A 48 -8.57 0.07 -14.51
C THR A 48 -7.38 0.51 -15.35
N LEU A 49 -6.63 -0.42 -15.96
CA LEU A 49 -5.54 -0.09 -16.88
C LEU A 49 -6.03 0.73 -18.08
N LYS A 50 -7.18 0.37 -18.67
CA LYS A 50 -7.79 1.15 -19.75
C LYS A 50 -8.25 2.53 -19.28
N ALA A 51 -8.80 2.63 -18.08
CA ALA A 51 -9.18 3.91 -17.50
C ALA A 51 -7.96 4.81 -17.30
N LEU A 52 -6.87 4.27 -16.74
CA LEU A 52 -5.60 4.97 -16.54
C LEU A 52 -4.96 5.39 -17.87
N GLY A 53 -4.97 4.54 -18.89
CA GLY A 53 -4.49 4.90 -20.23
C GLY A 53 -5.37 5.94 -20.95
N GLY A 54 -6.64 6.04 -20.57
CA GLY A 54 -7.60 7.00 -21.11
C GLY A 54 -7.61 8.36 -20.41
N LEU A 55 -6.81 8.56 -19.34
CA LEU A 55 -6.75 9.84 -18.64
C LEU A 55 -6.30 10.95 -19.58
N ARG A 56 -7.13 11.99 -19.68
CA ARG A 56 -6.81 13.20 -20.45
C ARG A 56 -5.95 14.15 -19.64
N ASP A 57 -6.40 14.43 -18.42
CA ASP A 57 -5.78 15.36 -17.47
C ASP A 57 -4.99 14.62 -16.38
N PRO A 58 -3.97 15.26 -15.77
CA PRO A 58 -3.23 14.68 -14.66
C PRO A 58 -4.14 14.55 -13.42
N LEU A 59 -4.09 13.40 -12.79
CA LEU A 59 -4.85 13.04 -11.60
C LEU A 59 -3.93 13.02 -10.38
N THR A 60 -4.27 13.79 -9.35
CA THR A 60 -3.52 13.74 -8.08
C THR A 60 -4.38 13.11 -6.99
N ILE A 61 -3.86 12.06 -6.36
CA ILE A 61 -4.55 11.32 -5.30
C ILE A 61 -3.88 11.62 -3.96
N ARG A 62 -4.59 12.31 -3.06
CA ARG A 62 -4.11 12.61 -1.70
C ARG A 62 -4.72 11.62 -0.72
N ALA A 63 -3.87 10.87 -0.04
CA ALA A 63 -4.21 9.82 0.90
C ALA A 63 -3.88 10.28 2.32
N TYR A 64 -4.90 10.49 3.15
CA TYR A 64 -4.74 10.94 4.53
C TYR A 64 -4.79 9.73 5.47
N PHE A 65 -3.66 9.40 6.10
CA PHE A 65 -3.55 8.28 7.04
C PHE A 65 -2.67 8.69 8.23
N SER A 66 -3.21 8.58 9.45
CA SER A 66 -2.42 8.77 10.67
C SER A 66 -1.50 7.57 10.95
N GLY A 67 -0.24 7.79 11.30
CA GLY A 67 0.76 6.72 11.50
C GLY A 67 0.49 5.74 12.65
N ASP A 68 -0.33 6.13 13.63
CA ASP A 68 -0.58 5.39 14.89
C ASP A 68 -1.86 4.51 14.85
N LEU A 69 -2.27 4.07 13.66
CA LEU A 69 -3.46 3.24 13.48
C LEU A 69 -3.22 1.80 13.99
N PRO A 70 -4.00 1.25 14.93
CA PRO A 70 -3.88 -0.14 15.34
C PRO A 70 -4.41 -1.07 14.24
N PRO A 71 -3.99 -2.35 14.24
CA PRO A 71 -4.61 -3.37 13.40
C PRO A 71 -6.13 -3.42 13.64
N PRO A 72 -6.95 -3.54 12.57
CA PRO A 72 -6.58 -3.84 11.17
C PRO A 72 -6.27 -2.60 10.30
N HIS A 73 -6.39 -1.39 10.84
CA HIS A 73 -6.30 -0.16 10.04
C HIS A 73 -4.90 0.15 9.49
N ALA A 74 -3.84 -0.22 10.22
CA ALA A 74 -2.47 -0.17 9.70
C ALA A 74 -2.29 -1.00 8.42
N THR A 75 -2.91 -2.19 8.35
CA THR A 75 -2.81 -3.07 7.18
C THR A 75 -3.50 -2.46 5.97
N GLN A 76 -4.61 -1.76 6.18
CA GLN A 76 -5.38 -1.10 5.12
C GLN A 76 -4.64 0.11 4.55
N ALA A 77 -3.97 0.90 5.41
CA ALA A 77 -3.12 2.00 4.95
C ALA A 77 -1.99 1.51 4.04
N ARG A 78 -1.36 0.38 4.40
CA ARG A 78 -0.32 -0.26 3.57
C ARG A 78 -0.87 -0.74 2.23
N PHE A 79 -2.01 -1.43 2.24
CA PHE A 79 -2.69 -1.87 1.02
C PHE A 79 -2.99 -0.70 0.07
N VAL A 80 -3.53 0.39 0.60
CA VAL A 80 -3.84 1.58 -0.22
C VAL A 80 -2.58 2.21 -0.78
N LYS A 81 -1.50 2.28 0.01
CA LYS A 81 -0.20 2.77 -0.48
C LYS A 81 0.30 1.93 -1.65
N ASP A 82 0.30 0.61 -1.50
CA ASP A 82 0.77 -0.32 -2.55
C ASP A 82 -0.09 -0.18 -3.82
N LEU A 83 -1.41 0.00 -3.68
CA LEU A 83 -2.34 0.21 -4.79
C LEU A 83 -2.07 1.54 -5.52
N LEU A 84 -1.87 2.64 -4.79
CA LEU A 84 -1.59 3.95 -5.37
C LEU A 84 -0.24 3.97 -6.09
N GLU A 85 0.75 3.25 -5.57
CA GLU A 85 2.03 3.05 -6.25
C GLU A 85 1.84 2.31 -7.57
N GLU A 86 1.00 1.28 -7.61
CA GLU A 86 0.67 0.60 -8.87
C GLU A 86 -0.04 1.51 -9.88
N TYR A 87 -0.91 2.42 -9.41
CA TYR A 87 -1.59 3.40 -10.26
C TYR A 87 -0.61 4.43 -10.82
N TYR A 88 0.37 4.87 -10.02
CA TYR A 88 1.44 5.76 -10.46
C TYR A 88 2.29 5.13 -11.57
N GLN A 89 2.70 3.88 -11.38
CA GLN A 89 3.52 3.17 -12.36
C GLN A 89 2.79 2.92 -13.69
N HIS A 90 1.49 2.63 -13.64
CA HIS A 90 0.67 2.39 -14.85
C HIS A 90 -0.06 3.64 -15.36
N GLY A 91 0.04 4.78 -14.65
CA GLY A 91 -0.62 6.04 -14.99
C GLY A 91 0.09 6.85 -16.08
N HIS A 92 1.19 6.34 -16.66
CA HIS A 92 1.97 6.99 -17.73
C HIS A 92 2.35 8.44 -17.42
N GLY A 93 2.71 8.74 -16.17
CA GLY A 93 3.08 10.09 -15.72
C GLY A 93 1.90 11.06 -15.56
N LYS A 94 0.67 10.60 -15.74
CA LYS A 94 -0.56 11.37 -15.49
C LYS A 94 -1.18 11.09 -14.14
N VAL A 95 -0.67 10.14 -13.37
CA VAL A 95 -1.13 9.89 -12.01
C VAL A 95 -0.03 10.31 -11.06
N ALA A 96 -0.36 11.12 -10.08
CA ALA A 96 0.47 11.46 -8.94
C ALA A 96 -0.26 11.07 -7.66
N PHE A 97 0.49 10.72 -6.61
CA PHE A 97 -0.10 10.48 -5.30
C PHE A 97 0.74 11.11 -4.19
N GLU A 98 0.08 11.50 -3.12
CA GLU A 98 0.70 12.07 -1.92
C GLU A 98 0.10 11.40 -0.69
N PHE A 99 0.97 10.97 0.24
CA PHE A 99 0.57 10.33 1.48
C PHE A 99 0.81 11.32 2.63
N ILE A 100 -0.25 11.74 3.29
CA ILE A 100 -0.24 12.81 4.30
C ILE A 100 -0.63 12.23 5.65
N ASP A 101 0.18 12.50 6.67
CA ASP A 101 -0.17 12.20 8.06
C ASP A 101 -0.68 13.47 8.73
N PRO A 102 -2.00 13.65 8.86
CA PRO A 102 -2.57 14.87 9.43
C PRO A 102 -2.24 15.06 10.92
N VAL A 103 -1.75 14.04 11.62
CA VAL A 103 -1.36 14.11 13.02
C VAL A 103 0.12 14.51 13.14
N ALA A 104 0.97 13.99 12.24
CA ALA A 104 2.39 14.32 12.22
C ALA A 104 2.67 15.71 11.63
N ASP A 105 2.03 16.03 10.49
CA ASP A 105 2.21 17.29 9.73
C ASP A 105 1.52 18.50 10.39
N GLU A 106 0.77 18.29 11.47
CA GLU A 106 0.23 19.37 12.29
C GLU A 106 1.39 20.22 12.85
N SER A 107 1.37 21.53 12.57
CA SER A 107 2.44 22.43 12.98
C SER A 107 2.57 22.49 14.51
N SER A 108 3.77 22.79 15.03
CA SER A 108 3.97 22.92 16.48
C SER A 108 3.00 23.92 17.12
N ALA A 109 2.67 25.00 16.40
CA ALA A 109 1.69 26.00 16.84
C ALA A 109 0.25 25.45 16.91
N GLU A 110 -0.13 24.55 16.01
CA GLU A 110 -1.44 23.87 16.06
C GLU A 110 -1.52 22.81 17.16
N LYS A 111 -0.41 22.10 17.42
CA LYS A 111 -0.29 21.19 18.56
C LYS A 111 -0.45 21.93 19.89
N GLU A 112 0.04 23.17 19.97
CA GLU A 112 -0.15 24.05 21.13
C GLU A 112 -1.63 24.42 21.30
N LYS A 113 -2.31 24.87 20.24
CA LYS A 113 -3.75 25.21 20.28
C LYS A 113 -4.64 24.04 20.68
N LYS A 114 -4.24 22.82 20.31
CA LYS A 114 -4.94 21.59 20.70
C LYS A 114 -4.79 21.28 22.19
N LYS A 115 -3.68 21.69 22.81
CA LYS A 115 -3.46 21.60 24.27
C LYS A 115 -4.15 22.73 25.03
N ASP A 116 -4.34 23.87 24.38
CA ASP A 116 -5.01 25.05 24.93
C ASP A 116 -6.53 24.82 24.97
N ILE A 117 -6.96 24.06 25.98
CA ILE A 117 -8.38 23.82 26.26
C ILE A 117 -8.96 25.10 26.87
N LYS A 118 -9.74 25.85 26.09
CA LYS A 118 -10.42 27.05 26.59
C LYS A 118 -11.68 26.63 27.34
N GLN A 119 -11.87 27.18 28.54
CA GLN A 119 -13.12 27.02 29.28
C GLN A 119 -14.08 28.14 28.88
N ASP A 120 -15.32 27.78 28.54
CA ASP A 120 -16.37 28.78 28.41
C ASP A 120 -16.81 29.29 29.80
N ILE A 121 -17.68 30.31 29.80
CA ILE A 121 -18.28 30.87 31.02
C ILE A 121 -19.12 29.86 31.82
N PHE A 122 -19.38 28.67 31.27
CA PHE A 122 -20.10 27.56 31.89
C PHE A 122 -19.15 26.41 32.31
N GLY A 123 -17.83 26.62 32.26
CA GLY A 123 -16.83 25.61 32.63
C GLY A 123 -16.70 24.45 31.63
N ARG A 124 -17.32 24.54 30.44
CA ARG A 124 -17.18 23.53 29.40
C ARG A 124 -15.87 23.75 28.67
N GLN A 125 -15.12 22.66 28.55
CA GLN A 125 -13.88 22.61 27.79
C GLN A 125 -14.19 22.67 26.29
N ILE A 126 -13.96 23.82 25.66
CA ILE A 126 -14.08 24.01 24.22
C ILE A 126 -12.68 23.93 23.62
N ARG A 127 -12.46 22.90 22.79
CA ARG A 127 -11.23 22.76 22.02
C ARG A 127 -11.43 23.37 20.64
N GLU A 128 -10.54 24.29 20.26
CA GLU A 128 -10.54 24.83 18.90
C GLU A 128 -10.02 23.77 17.93
N ALA A 129 -10.78 23.50 16.87
CA ALA A 129 -10.32 22.62 15.78
C ALA A 129 -9.15 23.27 15.04
N THR A 130 -8.06 22.52 14.84
CA THR A 130 -6.85 22.98 14.14
C THR A 130 -7.11 23.22 12.64
N ALA A 131 -6.18 23.87 11.93
CA ALA A 131 -6.41 24.18 10.52
C ALA A 131 -6.49 22.88 9.70
N MET A 132 -5.63 21.90 10.01
CA MET A 132 -5.72 20.56 9.44
C MET A 132 -7.04 19.85 9.77
N GLU A 133 -7.53 19.91 11.01
CA GLU A 133 -8.84 19.31 11.36
C GLU A 133 -10.01 19.96 10.60
N ARG A 134 -9.93 21.27 10.30
CA ARG A 134 -10.92 21.97 9.47
C ARG A 134 -10.84 21.56 8.01
N GLU A 135 -9.62 21.45 7.45
CA GLU A 135 -9.41 21.00 6.07
C GLU A 135 -10.01 19.60 5.87
N LEU A 136 -9.71 18.66 6.77
CA LEU A 136 -10.26 17.30 6.72
C LEU A 136 -11.80 17.29 6.81
N GLN A 137 -12.41 18.19 7.60
CA GLN A 137 -13.87 18.33 7.64
C GLN A 137 -14.44 18.86 6.32
N THR A 138 -13.76 19.81 5.66
CA THR A 138 -14.18 20.30 4.34
C THR A 138 -14.06 19.23 3.25
N LEU A 139 -13.07 18.33 3.39
CA LEU A 139 -12.87 17.17 2.53
C LEU A 139 -13.81 15.99 2.88
N GLY A 140 -14.64 16.12 3.92
CA GLY A 140 -15.58 15.09 4.35
C GLY A 140 -14.94 13.88 5.04
N ILE A 141 -13.71 14.00 5.54
CA ILE A 141 -12.97 12.92 6.19
C ILE A 141 -13.28 12.92 7.71
N PRO A 142 -14.00 11.91 8.24
CA PRO A 142 -14.38 11.87 9.65
C PRO A 142 -13.20 11.44 10.54
N ALA A 143 -13.17 11.97 11.76
CA ALA A 143 -12.25 11.53 12.81
C ALA A 143 -12.74 10.22 13.46
N VAL A 144 -11.93 9.18 13.42
CA VAL A 144 -12.18 7.91 14.13
C VAL A 144 -11.44 7.93 15.46
N GLN A 145 -12.14 7.68 16.56
CA GLN A 145 -11.51 7.59 17.88
C GLN A 145 -10.94 6.19 18.09
N VAL A 146 -9.63 6.13 18.26
CA VAL A 146 -8.86 4.91 18.41
C VAL A 146 -8.30 4.86 19.82
N ARG A 147 -8.55 3.76 20.53
CA ARG A 147 -7.96 3.55 21.85
C ARG A 147 -6.59 2.92 21.67
N VAL A 148 -5.55 3.66 22.01
CA VAL A 148 -4.18 3.17 21.99
C VAL A 148 -3.83 2.81 23.44
N ASN A 149 -3.41 1.56 23.63
CA ASN A 149 -2.90 1.10 24.91
C ASN A 149 -1.39 1.38 24.93
N GLN A 150 -0.98 2.33 25.76
CA GLN A 150 0.42 2.74 25.89
C GLN A 150 0.73 2.83 27.39
N ASP A 151 1.69 2.03 27.87
CA ASP A 151 2.17 2.00 29.26
C ASP A 151 1.05 1.96 30.33
N ASP A 152 0.14 0.98 30.22
CA ASP A 152 -1.03 0.76 31.11
C ASP A 152 -2.05 1.91 31.16
N LYS A 153 -1.96 2.89 30.26
CA LYS A 153 -2.95 3.96 30.10
C LYS A 153 -3.71 3.79 28.78
N LEU A 154 -5.03 3.77 28.89
CA LEU A 154 -5.93 3.83 27.73
C LEU A 154 -6.06 5.29 27.29
N GLU A 155 -5.34 5.64 26.23
CA GLU A 155 -5.45 6.95 25.60
C GLU A 155 -6.31 6.88 24.34
N VAL A 156 -7.32 7.75 24.26
CA VAL A 156 -8.18 7.88 23.07
C VAL A 156 -7.53 8.88 22.11
N LYS A 157 -6.91 8.38 21.05
CA LYS A 157 -6.36 9.19 19.96
C LYS A 157 -7.38 9.31 18.82
N ARG A 158 -7.31 10.40 18.06
CA ARG A 158 -8.09 10.56 16.82
C ARG A 158 -7.24 10.12 15.64
N ALA A 159 -7.78 9.24 14.82
CA ALA A 159 -7.21 8.81 13.57
C ALA A 159 -8.09 9.30 12.41
N TYR A 160 -7.46 9.55 11.27
CA TYR A 160 -8.11 10.04 10.07
C TYR A 160 -7.78 9.09 8.91
N MET A 161 -8.78 8.80 8.07
CA MET A 161 -8.64 7.94 6.91
C MET A 161 -9.53 8.46 5.78
N GLY A 162 -8.92 8.84 4.66
CA GLY A 162 -9.66 9.31 3.49
C GLY A 162 -8.78 9.44 2.26
N ILE A 163 -9.40 9.27 1.08
CA ILE A 163 -8.76 9.46 -0.22
C ILE A 163 -9.50 10.59 -0.93
N VAL A 164 -8.75 11.61 -1.37
CA VAL A 164 -9.26 12.72 -2.15
C VAL A 164 -8.62 12.69 -3.53
N VAL A 165 -9.44 12.86 -4.55
CA VAL A 165 -9.04 12.83 -5.96
C VAL A 165 -9.29 14.21 -6.54
N GLN A 166 -8.27 14.80 -7.16
CA GLN A 166 -8.30 16.16 -7.66
C GLN A 166 -7.64 16.28 -9.05
#